data_AF-A0A3N3DP22-F1
#
_entry.id   AF-A0A3N3DP22-F1
#
_cell.length_a   1.000
_cell.length_b   1.000
_cell.length_c   1.000
_cell.angle_alpha   90.00
_cell.angle_beta   90.00
_cell.angle_gamma   90.00
#
_symmetry.space_group_name_H-M   'P 1'
#
loop_
_entity.id
_entity.type
_entity.pdbx_description
1 polymer ?
#
loop_
_entity_poly.entity_id
_entity_poly.type
_entity_poly.pdbx_seq_one_letter_code
_entity_poly.pdbx_strand_id
1 'polypeptide(L)'
;MKIIIFSYSLGRPRPDLSASEKTSIAEVYGEILKSKLESAYEIELIYVESMDSEDAMFWGQRMVAFREPDVVIFHFGINDCAPRLFRKNSKSIILNSTFRKLTADLVLRVAGRLRFYITRFRKISYFNSTEFIDNIEFLEQEVLKFKPSCKFYFIGIAESNV
;
A
#
# COMPACT_ATOMS: atom_id res chain seq x y z
N MET A 1 13.00 -17.17 -14.52
CA MET A 1 12.74 -15.73 -14.31
C MET A 1 12.09 -15.58 -12.96
N LYS A 2 12.59 -14.68 -12.11
CA LYS A 2 12.04 -14.40 -10.79
C LYS A 2 11.22 -13.11 -10.80
N ILE A 3 10.00 -13.19 -10.30
CA ILE A 3 9.04 -12.08 -10.22
C ILE A 3 8.72 -11.83 -8.75
N ILE A 4 8.87 -10.59 -8.30
CA ILE A 4 8.42 -10.15 -6.97
C ILE A 4 7.26 -9.18 -7.13
N ILE A 5 6.18 -9.42 -6.40
CA ILE A 5 4.98 -8.60 -6.43
C ILE A 5 4.75 -8.03 -5.04
N PHE A 6 4.84 -6.72 -4.89
CA PHE A 6 4.45 -6.02 -3.68
C PHE A 6 2.99 -5.61 -3.76
N SER A 7 2.21 -5.97 -2.74
CA SER A 7 0.81 -5.58 -2.66
C SER A 7 0.39 -5.20 -1.24
N TYR A 8 -0.64 -4.35 -1.16
CA TYR A 8 -1.29 -3.96 0.07
C TYR A 8 -2.59 -4.76 0.29
N SER A 9 -3.57 -4.19 1.00
CA SER A 9 -4.86 -4.83 1.31
C SER A 9 -5.71 -5.29 0.12
N LEU A 10 -5.35 -4.98 -1.14
CA LEU A 10 -5.94 -5.61 -2.33
C LEU A 10 -5.32 -6.98 -2.66
N GLY A 11 -4.11 -7.25 -2.20
CA GLY A 11 -3.43 -8.54 -2.32
C GLY A 11 -3.77 -9.54 -1.21
N ARG A 12 -4.85 -9.33 -0.45
CA ARG A 12 -5.30 -10.29 0.58
C ARG A 12 -6.82 -10.50 0.61
N PRO A 13 -7.29 -11.63 1.16
CA PRO A 13 -8.68 -11.81 1.55
C PRO A 13 -9.13 -10.70 2.51
N ARG A 14 -10.40 -10.31 2.40
CA ARG A 14 -11.03 -9.34 3.30
C ARG A 14 -12.04 -10.07 4.20
N PRO A 15 -11.59 -10.65 5.33
CA PRO A 15 -12.44 -11.49 6.17
C PRO A 15 -13.55 -10.70 6.87
N ASP A 16 -13.39 -9.38 7.00
CA ASP A 16 -14.30 -8.47 7.69
C ASP A 16 -15.50 -8.02 6.82
N LEU A 17 -15.54 -8.43 5.55
CA LEU A 17 -16.66 -8.13 4.66
C LEU A 17 -17.84 -9.07 4.90
N SER A 18 -19.02 -8.66 4.42
CA SER A 18 -20.22 -9.50 4.44
C SER A 18 -19.96 -10.83 3.72
N ALA A 19 -20.69 -11.90 4.08
CA ALA A 19 -20.48 -13.23 3.48
C ALA A 19 -20.57 -13.22 1.94
N SER A 20 -21.38 -12.32 1.37
CA SER A 20 -21.54 -12.11 -0.09
C SER A 20 -20.38 -11.38 -0.75
N GLU A 21 -19.57 -10.63 0.00
CA GLU A 21 -18.44 -9.84 -0.51
C GLU A 21 -17.09 -10.41 -0.06
N LYS A 22 -17.11 -11.48 0.73
CA LYS A 22 -15.92 -12.12 1.28
C LYS A 22 -15.17 -12.82 0.14
N THR A 23 -14.00 -12.31 -0.17
CA THR A 23 -13.06 -12.98 -1.08
C THR A 23 -12.28 -14.06 -0.34
N SER A 24 -12.22 -15.25 -0.94
CA SER A 24 -11.29 -16.31 -0.54
C SER A 24 -9.87 -16.00 -1.03
N ILE A 25 -8.88 -16.69 -0.48
CA ILE A 25 -7.47 -16.50 -0.89
C ILE A 25 -7.24 -16.83 -2.36
N ALA A 26 -7.94 -17.83 -2.88
CA ALA A 26 -7.84 -18.24 -4.29
C ALA A 26 -8.41 -17.19 -5.27
N GLU A 27 -9.21 -16.25 -4.78
CA GLU A 27 -9.86 -15.20 -5.60
C GLU A 27 -9.08 -13.88 -5.59
N VAL A 28 -8.02 -13.79 -4.79
CA VAL A 28 -7.17 -12.60 -4.74
C VAL A 28 -6.29 -12.54 -5.98
N TYR A 29 -6.24 -11.38 -6.64
CA TYR A 29 -5.47 -11.18 -7.87
C TYR A 29 -4.02 -11.69 -7.79
N GLY A 30 -3.32 -11.41 -6.69
CA GLY A 30 -1.93 -11.86 -6.50
C GLY A 30 -1.79 -13.38 -6.53
N GLU A 31 -2.72 -14.10 -5.90
CA GLU A 31 -2.74 -15.57 -5.87
C GLU A 31 -3.21 -16.17 -7.21
N ILE A 32 -4.18 -15.54 -7.87
CA ILE A 32 -4.59 -15.92 -9.24
C ILE A 32 -3.41 -15.78 -10.20
N LEU A 33 -2.66 -14.68 -10.11
CA LEU A 33 -1.52 -14.44 -10.97
C LEU A 33 -0.40 -15.44 -10.71
N LYS A 34 -0.10 -15.69 -9.42
CA LYS A 34 0.89 -16.68 -9.00
C LYS A 34 0.56 -18.08 -9.54
N SER A 35 -0.65 -18.57 -9.27
CA SER A 35 -1.07 -19.92 -9.73
C SER A 35 -1.05 -20.09 -11.24
N LYS A 36 -1.31 -19.03 -12.02
CA LYS A 36 -1.25 -19.09 -13.49
C LYS A 36 0.16 -19.11 -14.07
N LEU A 37 1.15 -18.65 -13.32
CA LEU A 37 2.49 -18.38 -13.83
C LEU A 37 3.60 -19.17 -13.11
N GLU A 38 3.30 -19.79 -11.97
CA GLU A 38 4.27 -20.54 -11.17
C GLU A 38 4.87 -21.75 -11.87
N SER A 39 4.20 -22.28 -12.92
CA SER A 39 4.75 -23.36 -13.74
C SER A 39 5.94 -22.94 -14.62
N ALA A 40 6.09 -21.63 -14.87
CA ALA A 40 7.12 -21.08 -15.74
C ALA A 40 8.10 -20.14 -15.01
N TYR A 41 7.65 -19.53 -13.91
CA TYR A 41 8.37 -18.47 -13.22
C TYR A 41 8.36 -18.67 -11.71
N GLU A 42 9.41 -18.21 -11.05
CA GLU A 42 9.44 -18.13 -9.58
C GLU A 42 8.72 -16.83 -9.18
N ILE A 43 7.64 -16.95 -8.40
CA ILE A 43 6.79 -15.80 -8.05
C ILE A 43 6.69 -15.68 -6.54
N GLU A 44 7.17 -14.54 -6.03
CA GLU A 44 7.02 -14.15 -4.63
C GLU A 44 5.98 -13.03 -4.51
N LEU A 45 4.87 -13.31 -3.81
CA LEU A 45 3.89 -12.30 -3.43
C LEU A 45 4.21 -11.79 -2.02
N ILE A 46 4.57 -10.50 -1.93
CA ILE A 46 4.91 -9.84 -0.67
C ILE A 46 3.77 -8.91 -0.29
N TYR A 47 3.08 -9.27 0.78
CA TYR A 47 2.04 -8.46 1.38
C TYR A 47 2.61 -7.52 2.43
N VAL A 48 2.32 -6.23 2.29
CA VAL A 48 2.62 -5.21 3.30
C VAL A 48 1.33 -4.47 3.66
N GLU A 49 0.90 -4.58 4.92
CA GLU A 49 -0.32 -3.94 5.36
C GLU A 49 -0.21 -2.42 5.28
N SER A 50 -1.22 -1.79 4.65
CA SER A 50 -1.30 -0.34 4.51
C SER A 50 -0.12 0.31 3.77
N MET A 51 0.61 -0.46 2.94
CA MET A 51 1.74 0.02 2.16
C MET A 51 1.40 1.29 1.39
N ASP A 52 2.21 2.33 1.60
CA ASP A 52 2.29 3.54 0.78
C ASP A 52 3.65 3.59 0.06
N SER A 53 3.92 4.67 -0.67
CA SER A 53 5.15 4.81 -1.46
C SER A 53 6.43 4.82 -0.63
N GLU A 54 6.39 5.34 0.61
CA GLU A 54 7.54 5.30 1.52
C GLU A 54 7.83 3.87 1.97
N ASP A 55 6.80 3.12 2.34
CA ASP A 55 6.95 1.70 2.71
C ASP A 55 7.46 0.89 1.50
N ALA A 56 6.95 1.17 0.29
CA ALA A 56 7.38 0.53 -0.94
C ALA A 56 8.86 0.78 -1.23
N MET A 57 9.38 1.98 -0.99
CA MET A 57 10.82 2.28 -1.08
C MET A 57 11.63 1.42 -0.12
N PHE A 58 11.24 1.39 1.15
CA PHE A 58 11.97 0.64 2.18
C PHE A 58 12.00 -0.86 1.88
N TRP A 59 10.86 -1.46 1.54
CA TRP A 59 10.76 -2.88 1.23
C TRP A 59 11.38 -3.21 -0.12
N GLY A 60 11.12 -2.40 -1.14
CA GLY A 60 11.61 -2.58 -2.50
C GLY A 60 13.13 -2.65 -2.57
N GLN A 61 13.83 -1.66 -1.99
CA GLN A 61 15.28 -1.62 -1.95
C GLN A 61 15.88 -2.91 -1.37
N ARG A 62 15.43 -3.30 -0.18
CA ARG A 62 15.95 -4.48 0.51
C ARG A 62 15.71 -5.74 -0.29
N MET A 63 14.48 -5.92 -0.76
CA MET A 63 14.10 -7.15 -1.44
C MET A 63 14.77 -7.29 -2.79
N VAL A 64 14.90 -6.22 -3.57
CA VAL A 64 15.61 -6.26 -4.86
C VAL A 64 17.09 -6.55 -4.65
N ALA A 65 17.73 -5.90 -3.67
CA ALA A 65 19.13 -6.13 -3.35
C ALA A 65 19.44 -7.57 -2.93
N PHE A 66 18.55 -8.21 -2.16
CA PHE A 66 18.79 -9.57 -1.64
C PHE A 66 18.29 -10.69 -2.55
N ARG A 67 17.21 -10.46 -3.30
CA ARG A 67 16.56 -11.52 -4.11
C ARG A 67 16.91 -11.45 -5.58
N GLU A 68 17.42 -10.32 -6.04
CA GLU A 68 17.78 -10.05 -7.44
C GLU A 68 16.67 -10.49 -8.42
N PRO A 69 15.44 -9.96 -8.33
CA PRO A 69 14.35 -10.35 -9.23
C PRO A 69 14.57 -9.85 -10.66
N ASP A 70 14.09 -10.58 -11.65
CA ASP A 70 14.09 -10.12 -13.05
C ASP A 70 12.96 -9.15 -13.34
N VAL A 71 11.86 -9.26 -12.57
CA VAL A 71 10.71 -8.37 -12.65
C VAL A 71 10.25 -8.01 -11.24
N VAL A 72 9.99 -6.73 -11.01
CA VAL A 72 9.33 -6.25 -9.79
C VAL A 72 8.04 -5.52 -10.17
N ILE A 73 6.96 -5.87 -9.48
CA ILE A 73 5.64 -5.27 -9.66
C ILE A 73 5.23 -4.65 -8.33
N PHE A 74 4.90 -3.37 -8.36
CA PHE A 74 4.34 -2.66 -7.22
C PHE A 74 2.86 -2.37 -7.44
N HIS A 75 2.02 -2.76 -6.50
CA HIS A 75 0.60 -2.44 -6.50
C HIS A 75 0.24 -1.69 -5.21
N PHE A 76 0.17 -0.35 -5.30
CA PHE A 76 -0.20 0.56 -4.22
C PHE A 76 -0.73 1.90 -4.78
N GLY A 77 -1.03 2.86 -3.91
CA GLY A 77 -1.42 4.23 -4.30
C GLY A 77 -2.65 4.76 -3.57
N ILE A 78 -3.58 3.90 -3.14
CA ILE A 78 -4.73 4.35 -2.37
C ILE A 78 -4.30 4.90 -1.00
N ASN A 79 -3.23 4.36 -0.42
CA ASN A 79 -2.82 4.80 0.92
C ASN A 79 -2.15 6.18 0.90
N ASP A 80 -1.52 6.52 -0.20
CA ASP A 80 -0.88 7.79 -0.48
C ASP A 80 -1.92 8.91 -0.63
N CYS A 81 -2.93 8.64 -1.46
CA CYS A 81 -3.89 9.63 -1.93
C CYS A 81 -5.20 9.66 -1.11
N ALA A 82 -5.53 8.61 -0.36
CA ALA A 82 -6.80 8.53 0.36
C ALA A 82 -6.92 9.66 1.41
N PRO A 83 -8.07 10.33 1.51
CA PRO A 83 -8.30 11.34 2.54
C PRO A 83 -8.11 10.79 3.97
N ARG A 84 -7.35 11.53 4.78
CA ARG A 84 -6.93 11.18 6.14
C ARG A 84 -7.44 12.19 7.16
N LEU A 85 -7.65 11.69 8.38
CA LEU A 85 -7.95 12.54 9.55
C LEU A 85 -6.71 13.24 10.09
N PHE A 86 -5.55 12.59 9.94
CA PHE A 86 -4.26 13.02 10.46
C PHE A 86 -3.19 12.81 9.39
N ARG A 87 -2.17 13.67 9.37
CA ARG A 87 -0.97 13.47 8.56
C ARG A 87 -0.19 12.24 9.05
N LYS A 88 0.62 11.64 8.18
CA LYS A 88 1.58 10.61 8.58
C LYS A 88 2.48 11.18 9.70
N ASN A 89 2.75 10.38 10.73
CA ASN A 89 3.56 10.79 11.88
C ASN A 89 3.06 12.04 12.67
N SER A 90 1.76 12.36 12.60
CA SER A 90 1.25 13.53 13.32
C SER A 90 1.41 13.37 14.84
N LYS A 91 1.89 14.43 15.51
CA LYS A 91 1.99 14.51 16.98
C LYS A 91 0.72 15.04 17.64
N SER A 92 -0.44 14.78 17.05
CA SER A 92 -1.72 15.24 17.62
C SER A 92 -1.93 14.68 19.03
N ILE A 93 -2.44 15.52 19.93
CA ILE A 93 -2.80 15.08 21.30
C ILE A 93 -3.79 13.92 21.28
N ILE A 94 -4.67 13.85 20.27
CA ILE A 94 -5.66 12.78 20.10
C ILE A 94 -4.99 11.42 19.89
N LEU A 95 -3.77 11.40 19.33
CA LEU A 95 -2.99 10.18 19.11
C LEU A 95 -2.06 9.85 20.29
N ASN A 96 -1.89 10.75 21.26
CA ASN A 96 -1.04 10.53 22.42
C ASN A 96 -1.61 9.42 23.32
N SER A 97 -0.76 8.49 23.76
CA SER A 97 -1.17 7.33 24.56
C SER A 97 -1.84 7.70 25.89
N THR A 98 -1.35 8.74 26.57
CA THR A 98 -1.93 9.23 27.83
C THR A 98 -3.32 9.81 27.61
N PHE A 99 -3.48 10.63 26.56
CA PHE A 99 -4.79 11.20 26.20
C PHE A 99 -5.80 10.12 25.79
N ARG A 100 -5.36 9.14 25.01
CA ARG A 100 -6.18 7.99 24.60
C ARG A 100 -6.66 7.18 25.79
N LYS A 101 -5.79 6.94 26.78
CA LYS A 101 -6.17 6.29 28.04
C LYS A 101 -7.18 7.12 28.83
N LEU A 102 -6.93 8.42 28.99
CA LEU A 102 -7.83 9.32 29.74
C LEU A 102 -9.23 9.40 29.12
N THR A 103 -9.30 9.42 27.79
CA THR A 103 -10.56 9.53 27.05
C THR A 103 -11.17 8.17 26.68
N ALA A 104 -10.53 7.06 27.07
CA ALA A 104 -10.88 5.71 26.64
C ALA A 104 -11.15 5.62 25.12
N ASP A 105 -10.31 6.24 24.30
CA ASP A 105 -10.44 6.34 22.83
C ASP A 105 -11.78 6.94 22.34
N LEU A 106 -12.55 7.65 23.18
CA LEU A 106 -13.84 8.23 22.80
C LEU A 106 -13.69 9.20 21.62
N VAL A 107 -12.69 10.08 21.67
CA VAL A 107 -12.44 11.08 20.62
C VAL A 107 -12.12 10.41 19.28
N LEU A 108 -11.30 9.35 19.29
CA LEU A 108 -10.99 8.58 18.08
C LEU A 108 -12.21 7.84 17.54
N ARG A 109 -13.05 7.28 18.41
CA ARG A 109 -14.29 6.61 18.01
C ARG A 109 -15.28 7.59 17.35
N VAL A 110 -15.43 8.78 17.92
CA VAL A 110 -16.28 9.84 17.34
C VAL A 110 -15.70 10.33 16.01
N ALA A 111 -14.39 10.62 15.96
CA ALA A 111 -13.73 11.03 14.73
C ALA A 111 -13.82 9.96 13.62
N GLY A 112 -13.77 8.68 14.00
CA GLY A 112 -13.96 7.55 13.09
C GLY A 112 -15.37 7.50 12.50
N ARG A 113 -16.41 7.69 13.32
CA ARG A 113 -17.81 7.76 12.86
C ARG A 113 -18.07 8.95 11.95
N LEU A 114 -17.44 10.09 12.24
CA LEU A 114 -17.57 11.32 11.45
C LEU A 114 -16.53 11.43 10.34
N ARG A 115 -15.73 10.37 10.09
CA ARG A 115 -14.57 10.42 9.19
C ARG A 115 -14.93 10.99 7.83
N PHE A 116 -15.96 10.44 7.19
CA PHE A 116 -16.39 10.85 5.87
C PHE A 116 -16.64 12.36 5.77
N TYR A 117 -17.37 12.92 6.76
CA TYR A 117 -17.64 14.35 6.82
C TYR A 117 -16.36 15.15 7.05
N ILE A 118 -15.53 14.76 8.02
CA ILE A 118 -14.29 15.48 8.35
C ILE A 118 -13.33 15.50 7.14
N THR A 119 -13.12 14.36 6.50
CA THR A 119 -12.20 14.23 5.37
C THR A 119 -12.71 14.88 4.09
N ARG A 120 -14.03 15.13 3.97
CA ARG A 120 -14.60 15.88 2.85
C ARG A 120 -14.21 17.36 2.90
N PHE A 121 -14.16 17.94 4.10
CA PHE A 121 -13.74 19.34 4.28
C PHE A 121 -12.22 19.48 4.41
N ARG A 122 -11.55 18.46 4.99
CA ARG A 122 -10.10 18.44 5.15
C ARG A 122 -9.47 17.54 4.09
N LYS A 123 -8.94 18.16 3.03
CA LYS A 123 -8.15 17.51 1.98
C LYS A 123 -6.73 17.21 2.46
N ILE A 124 -6.60 16.31 3.44
CA ILE A 124 -5.31 15.83 3.91
C ILE A 124 -5.08 14.46 3.29
N SER A 125 -4.07 14.35 2.43
CA SER A 125 -3.48 13.09 1.98
C SER A 125 -2.12 12.89 2.67
N TYR A 126 -1.51 11.72 2.50
CA TYR A 126 -0.12 11.53 2.93
C TYR A 126 0.84 12.17 1.92
N PHE A 127 0.55 11.97 0.63
CA PHE A 127 1.29 12.58 -0.47
C PHE A 127 0.31 13.27 -1.41
N ASN A 128 0.75 14.37 -2.01
CA ASN A 128 0.06 14.95 -3.15
C ASN A 128 0.44 14.19 -4.44
N SER A 129 -0.20 14.52 -5.57
CA SER A 129 0.03 13.84 -6.84
C SER A 129 1.48 13.95 -7.33
N THR A 130 2.12 15.10 -7.14
CA THR A 130 3.52 15.33 -7.52
C THR A 130 4.45 14.50 -6.65
N GLU A 131 4.31 14.59 -5.33
CA GLU A 131 5.09 13.77 -4.38
C GLU A 131 4.93 12.26 -4.65
N PHE A 132 3.72 11.84 -5.03
CA PHE A 132 3.46 10.45 -5.37
C PHE A 132 4.24 10.02 -6.62
N ILE A 133 4.20 10.81 -7.70
CA ILE A 133 4.97 10.54 -8.93
C ILE A 133 6.46 10.51 -8.63
N ASP A 134 6.98 11.51 -7.92
CA ASP A 134 8.39 11.60 -7.54
C ASP A 134 8.84 10.35 -6.77
N ASN A 135 7.98 9.83 -5.87
CA ASN A 135 8.27 8.61 -5.12
C ASN A 135 8.27 7.35 -6.02
N ILE A 136 7.43 7.27 -7.05
CA ILE A 136 7.46 6.15 -8.01
C ILE A 136 8.74 6.18 -8.84
N GLU A 137 9.12 7.37 -9.35
CA GLU A 137 10.34 7.54 -10.15
C GLU A 137 11.59 7.21 -9.31
N PHE A 138 11.64 7.68 -8.07
CA PHE A 138 12.72 7.35 -7.15
C PHE A 138 12.78 5.85 -6.85
N LEU A 139 11.63 5.21 -6.64
CA LEU A 139 11.56 3.77 -6.42
C LEU A 139 12.11 2.98 -7.62
N GLU A 140 11.75 3.36 -8.84
CA GLU A 140 12.28 2.74 -10.05
C GLU A 140 13.81 2.90 -10.14
N GLN A 141 14.32 4.12 -9.92
CA GLN A 141 15.76 4.37 -9.93
C GLN A 141 16.50 3.51 -8.91
N GLU A 142 15.96 3.37 -7.69
CA GLU A 142 16.58 2.54 -6.66
C GLU A 142 16.53 1.05 -7.00
N VAL A 143 15.45 0.55 -7.61
CA VAL A 143 15.39 -0.82 -8.12
C VAL A 143 16.47 -1.07 -9.17
N LEU A 144 16.57 -0.18 -10.16
CA LEU A 144 17.52 -0.31 -11.28
C LEU A 144 18.97 -0.12 -10.84
N LYS A 145 19.21 0.64 -9.77
CA LYS A 145 20.53 0.76 -9.14
C LYS A 145 21.03 -0.57 -8.58
N PHE A 146 20.17 -1.36 -7.95
CA PHE A 146 20.54 -2.67 -7.41
C PHE A 146 20.56 -3.76 -8.48
N LYS A 147 19.61 -3.74 -9.42
CA LYS A 147 19.59 -4.68 -10.56
C LYS A 147 19.20 -3.94 -11.86
N PRO A 148 20.20 -3.48 -12.64
CA PRO A 148 19.95 -2.68 -13.86
C PRO A 148 19.13 -3.37 -14.95
N SER A 149 19.11 -4.71 -14.95
CA SER A 149 18.31 -5.51 -15.89
C SER A 149 16.89 -5.81 -15.40
N CYS A 150 16.53 -5.39 -14.18
CA CYS A 150 15.20 -5.63 -13.62
C CYS A 150 14.16 -4.85 -14.40
N LYS A 151 13.02 -5.48 -14.71
CA LYS A 151 11.85 -4.77 -15.23
C LYS A 151 11.02 -4.24 -14.08
N PHE A 152 10.78 -2.94 -14.08
CA PHE A 152 9.92 -2.27 -13.11
C PHE A 152 8.50 -2.08 -13.66
N TYR A 153 7.50 -2.45 -12.89
CA TYR A 153 6.10 -2.18 -13.20
C TYR A 153 5.38 -1.61 -11.98
N PHE A 154 4.56 -0.60 -12.22
CA PHE A 154 3.66 -0.03 -11.23
C PHE A 154 2.21 -0.19 -11.68
N ILE A 155 1.37 -0.72 -10.80
CA ILE A 155 -0.07 -0.88 -11.00
C ILE A 155 -0.78 0.09 -10.05
N GLY A 156 -1.31 1.17 -10.63
CA GLY A 156 -2.17 2.11 -9.92
C GLY A 156 -3.56 1.53 -9.68
N ILE A 157 -4.23 2.02 -8.63
CA ILE A 157 -5.59 1.57 -8.28
C ILE A 157 -6.60 2.46 -9.00
N ALA A 158 -6.93 2.06 -10.23
CA ALA A 158 -7.94 2.63 -11.13
C ALA A 158 -7.79 4.12 -11.50
N GLU A 159 -8.28 4.49 -12.68
CA GLU A 159 -8.33 5.89 -13.16
C GLU A 159 -9.07 6.77 -12.15
N SER A 160 -8.32 7.55 -11.38
CA SER A 160 -8.87 8.71 -10.70
C SER A 160 -8.95 9.79 -11.77
N ASN A 161 -10.17 10.07 -12.27
CA ASN A 161 -10.47 11.24 -13.09
C ASN A 161 -10.31 12.52 -12.26
N VAL A 162 -9.08 12.78 -11.80
CA VAL A 162 -8.63 14.02 -11.19
C VAL A 162 -7.66 14.66 -12.15
#